data_AF-A0A661DBN2-F1
#
_entry.id   AF-A0A661DBN2-F1
#
_cell.length_a   1.000
_cell.length_b   1.000
_cell.length_c   1.000
_cell.angle_alpha   90.00
_cell.angle_beta   90.00
_cell.angle_gamma   90.00
#
_symmetry.space_group_name_H-M   'P 1'
#
loop_
_entity.id
_entity.type
_entity.pdbx_description
1 polymer ?
#
loop_
_entity_poly.entity_id
_entity_poly.type
_entity_poly.pdbx_seq_one_letter_code
_entity_poly.pdbx_strand_id
1 'polypeptide(L)'
;MTIYTKLLEVPANTTYYTAKVAELEIDEDVITKIRVGFPVGCAYLVKVQILYGLEVLAPGNEDEAIVGHGETVEFKMFWKVPEKPCTIHIIAWNEDDTYDHKVKVEIEALPYAVAFWYKAVGKFVSLFSRLIGLW
;
A
#
# COMPACT_ATOMS: atom_id res chain seq x y z
N MET A 1 -12.24 -9.52 -3.91
CA MET A 1 -10.98 -8.78 -4.07
C MET A 1 -11.35 -7.43 -4.60
N THR A 2 -10.96 -6.39 -3.89
CA THR A 2 -11.25 -5.01 -4.26
C THR A 2 -9.94 -4.29 -4.48
N ILE A 3 -9.88 -3.48 -5.53
CA ILE A 3 -8.71 -2.69 -5.88
C ILE A 3 -9.14 -1.23 -5.87
N TYR A 4 -8.49 -0.45 -5.02
CA TYR A 4 -8.62 1.00 -4.96
C TYR A 4 -7.49 1.60 -5.77
N THR A 5 -7.78 2.63 -6.57
CA THR A 5 -6.79 3.22 -7.46
C THR A 5 -6.85 4.73 -7.40
N LYS A 6 -5.68 5.37 -7.30
CA LYS A 6 -5.52 6.81 -7.42
C LYS A 6 -4.43 7.12 -8.45
N LEU A 7 -4.75 8.01 -9.38
CA LEU A 7 -3.74 8.65 -10.23
C LEU A 7 -3.46 10.04 -9.64
N LEU A 8 -2.20 10.31 -9.29
CA LEU A 8 -1.78 11.55 -8.66
C LEU A 8 -0.81 12.29 -9.57
N GLU A 9 -1.13 13.54 -9.88
CA GLU A 9 -0.22 14.45 -10.57
C GLU A 9 0.69 15.10 -9.52
N VAL A 10 2.00 15.00 -9.75
CA VAL A 10 3.05 15.46 -8.84
C VAL A 10 3.88 16.52 -9.58
N PRO A 11 3.64 17.81 -9.31
CA PRO A 11 4.36 18.88 -9.98
C PRO A 11 5.86 18.85 -9.71
N ALA A 12 6.65 19.25 -10.69
CA ALA A 12 8.08 19.51 -10.54
C ALA A 12 8.37 20.48 -9.38
N ASN A 13 9.59 20.43 -8.85
CA ASN A 13 10.07 21.28 -7.76
C ASN A 13 9.20 21.21 -6.48
N THR A 14 8.65 20.04 -6.18
CA THR A 14 7.95 19.80 -4.91
C THR A 14 8.85 19.11 -3.92
N THR A 15 8.81 19.56 -2.66
CA THR A 15 9.53 18.95 -1.54
C THR A 15 8.55 18.15 -0.70
N TYR A 16 9.05 17.39 0.29
CA TYR A 16 8.18 16.74 1.27
C TYR A 16 7.18 17.70 1.93
N TYR A 17 7.61 18.92 2.27
CA TYR A 17 6.75 19.92 2.91
C TYR A 17 5.72 20.55 1.97
N THR A 18 5.93 20.45 0.66
CA THR A 18 5.02 20.95 -0.37
C THR A 18 4.41 19.81 -1.19
N ALA A 19 4.47 18.59 -0.64
CA ALA A 19 4.03 17.37 -1.28
C ALA A 19 2.53 17.40 -1.58
N LYS A 20 2.14 16.67 -2.62
CA LYS A 20 0.74 16.38 -2.91
C LYS A 20 0.28 15.24 -2.03
N VAL A 21 -0.85 15.45 -1.36
CA VAL A 21 -1.52 14.45 -0.54
C VAL A 21 -2.82 14.06 -1.21
N ALA A 22 -3.03 12.76 -1.36
CA ALA A 22 -4.28 12.19 -1.81
C ALA A 22 -4.76 11.14 -0.81
N GLU A 23 -6.07 10.91 -0.78
CA GLU A 23 -6.71 9.97 0.14
C GLU A 23 -7.42 8.87 -0.64
N LEU A 24 -7.39 7.67 -0.06
CA LEU A 24 -8.20 6.52 -0.46
C LEU A 24 -8.91 5.97 0.78
N GLU A 25 -10.24 5.86 0.69
CA GLU A 25 -11.05 5.20 1.71
C GLU A 25 -11.14 3.70 1.39
N ILE A 26 -10.73 2.86 2.34
CA ILE A 26 -10.71 1.40 2.21
C ILE A 26 -11.80 0.80 3.12
N ASP A 27 -12.65 -0.05 2.55
CA ASP A 27 -13.80 -0.65 3.26
C ASP A 27 -13.57 -2.11 3.69
N GLU A 28 -12.58 -2.80 3.11
CA GLU A 28 -12.27 -4.18 3.46
C GLU A 28 -11.48 -4.31 4.77
N ASP A 29 -11.33 -5.55 5.23
CA ASP A 29 -10.73 -5.84 6.53
C ASP A 29 -9.19 -5.87 6.49
N VAL A 30 -8.60 -6.13 5.32
CA VAL A 30 -7.16 -6.42 5.20
C VAL A 30 -6.61 -5.84 3.91
N ILE A 31 -5.63 -4.95 4.02
CA ILE A 31 -4.79 -4.54 2.90
C ILE A 31 -3.77 -5.65 2.66
N THR A 32 -3.80 -6.20 1.45
CA THR A 32 -2.98 -7.34 1.05
C THR A 32 -1.83 -6.94 0.13
N LYS A 33 -1.95 -5.78 -0.52
CA LYS A 33 -0.93 -5.30 -1.44
C LYS A 33 -1.05 -3.82 -1.70
N ILE A 34 0.10 -3.19 -1.90
CA ILE A 34 0.23 -1.83 -2.41
C ILE A 34 1.09 -1.89 -3.67
N ARG A 35 0.67 -1.20 -4.74
CA ARG A 35 1.46 -1.01 -5.96
C ARG A 35 1.60 0.47 -6.26
N VAL A 36 2.81 0.89 -6.61
CA VAL A 36 3.09 2.25 -7.06
C VAL A 36 3.72 2.18 -8.44
N GLY A 37 2.99 2.65 -9.45
CA GLY A 37 3.43 2.74 -10.84
C GLY A 37 4.04 4.09 -11.15
N PHE A 38 5.29 4.08 -11.58
CA PHE A 38 6.05 5.25 -11.98
C PHE A 38 6.11 5.36 -13.50
N PRO A 39 5.95 6.57 -14.08
CA PRO A 39 6.11 6.76 -15.52
C PRO A 39 7.58 6.62 -15.91
N VAL A 40 7.83 6.35 -17.20
CA VAL A 40 9.21 6.42 -17.75
C VAL A 40 9.65 7.89 -17.75
N GLY A 41 10.93 8.14 -17.44
CA GLY A 41 11.51 9.49 -17.53
C GLY A 41 11.54 10.28 -16.22
N CYS A 42 10.98 9.77 -15.12
CA CYS A 42 11.04 10.43 -13.81
C CYS A 42 12.39 10.31 -13.07
N ALA A 43 13.32 9.50 -13.58
CA ALA A 43 14.70 9.40 -13.08
C ALA A 43 14.84 9.15 -11.56
N TYR A 44 13.90 8.43 -10.94
CA TYR A 44 13.84 8.20 -9.48
C TYR A 44 13.67 9.48 -8.64
N LEU A 45 13.26 10.60 -9.26
CA LEU A 45 13.06 11.89 -8.59
C LEU A 45 11.65 12.07 -8.03
N VAL A 46 10.70 11.26 -8.47
CA VAL A 46 9.36 11.19 -7.89
C VAL A 46 9.38 10.20 -6.74
N LYS A 47 8.94 10.68 -5.58
CA LYS A 47 8.94 9.97 -4.30
C LYS A 47 7.52 9.82 -3.81
N VAL A 48 7.18 8.64 -3.30
CA VAL A 48 5.85 8.30 -2.78
C VAL A 48 5.96 7.62 -1.42
N GLN A 49 5.14 8.04 -0.47
CA GLN A 49 4.91 7.35 0.80
C GLN A 49 3.42 7.04 0.97
N ILE A 50 3.12 5.91 1.60
CA ILE A 50 1.78 5.46 1.91
C ILE A 50 1.63 5.39 3.43
N LEU A 51 0.68 6.13 3.98
CA LEU A 51 0.51 6.29 5.42
C LEU A 51 -0.92 5.95 5.85
N TYR A 52 -1.05 5.49 7.09
CA TYR A 52 -2.29 5.49 7.85
C TYR A 52 -2.13 6.40 9.06
N GLY A 53 -2.85 7.53 9.08
CA GLY A 53 -2.57 8.61 10.04
C GLY A 53 -1.12 9.08 9.95
N LEU A 54 -0.31 8.78 10.97
CA LEU A 54 1.12 9.09 11.03
C LEU A 54 2.03 7.87 10.78
N GLU A 55 1.47 6.67 10.71
CA GLU A 55 2.22 5.42 10.51
C GLU A 55 2.54 5.24 9.03
N VAL A 56 3.82 5.05 8.69
CA VAL A 56 4.25 4.75 7.33
C VAL A 56 4.05 3.26 7.05
N LEU A 57 3.07 2.94 6.20
CA LEU A 57 2.78 1.58 5.77
C LEU A 57 3.75 1.10 4.68
N ALA A 58 4.14 2.01 3.79
CA ALA A 58 5.13 1.74 2.75
C ALA A 58 5.89 3.03 2.35
N PRO A 59 7.24 2.97 2.23
CA PRO A 59 8.09 1.80 2.46
C PRO A 59 8.26 1.52 3.97
N GLY A 60 8.76 0.34 4.34
CA GLY A 60 8.92 -0.01 5.77
C GLY A 60 10.00 0.78 6.52
N ASN A 61 10.81 1.56 5.80
CA ASN A 61 11.74 2.53 6.38
C ASN A 61 11.03 3.88 6.43
N GLU A 62 10.63 4.34 7.61
CA GLU A 62 9.74 5.50 7.77
C GLU A 62 10.33 6.82 7.23
N ASP A 63 11.66 6.94 7.23
CA ASP A 63 12.38 8.13 6.74
C ASP A 63 12.60 8.14 5.20
N GLU A 64 12.18 7.08 4.50
CA GLU A 64 12.46 6.88 3.07
C GLU A 64 11.18 6.89 2.22
N ALA A 65 11.36 7.01 0.90
CA ALA A 65 10.26 7.00 -0.05
C ALA A 65 10.38 5.88 -1.08
N ILE A 66 9.24 5.45 -1.61
CA ILE A 66 9.18 4.58 -2.78
C ILE A 66 9.57 5.44 -3.99
N VAL A 67 10.53 4.98 -4.77
CA VAL A 67 10.98 5.60 -6.01
C VAL A 67 10.96 4.59 -7.15
N GLY A 68 10.86 5.08 -8.38
CA GLY A 68 10.99 4.24 -9.57
C GLY A 68 11.27 4.99 -10.87
N HIS A 69 11.44 4.24 -11.97
CA HIS A 69 11.64 4.72 -13.33
C HIS A 69 10.99 3.80 -14.39
N GLY A 70 9.69 4.00 -14.66
CA GLY A 70 8.97 3.19 -15.64
C GLY A 70 8.56 1.79 -15.17
N GLU A 71 8.82 1.44 -13.91
CA GLU A 71 8.32 0.22 -13.28
C GLU A 71 7.12 0.45 -12.36
N THR A 72 6.50 -0.67 -11.96
CA THR A 72 5.57 -0.72 -10.84
C THR A 72 6.25 -1.42 -9.67
N VAL A 73 6.42 -0.70 -8.57
CA VAL A 73 6.95 -1.26 -7.32
C VAL A 73 5.79 -1.87 -6.53
N GLU A 74 5.91 -3.16 -6.18
CA GLU A 74 4.87 -3.92 -5.48
C GLU A 74 5.32 -4.30 -4.06
N PHE A 75 4.44 -4.04 -3.08
CA PHE A 75 4.60 -4.46 -1.69
C PHE A 75 3.48 -5.41 -1.31
N LYS A 76 3.84 -6.65 -0.93
CA LYS A 76 2.88 -7.61 -0.38
C LYS A 76 2.83 -7.45 1.13
N MET A 77 1.63 -7.31 1.67
CA MET A 77 1.42 -7.17 3.11
C MET A 77 0.16 -7.91 3.56
N PHE A 78 -0.05 -8.01 4.86
CA PHE A 78 -1.31 -8.50 5.45
C PHE A 78 -1.68 -7.59 6.61
N TRP A 79 -1.85 -6.31 6.28
CA TRP A 79 -2.12 -5.28 7.27
C TRP A 79 -3.62 -5.24 7.55
N LYS A 80 -3.98 -5.43 8.82
CA LYS A 80 -5.38 -5.41 9.23
C LYS A 80 -5.83 -3.97 9.36
N VAL A 81 -6.93 -3.67 8.69
CA VAL A 81 -7.55 -2.37 8.74
C VAL A 81 -8.11 -2.14 10.16
N PRO A 82 -7.70 -1.06 10.85
CA PRO A 82 -8.07 -0.81 12.25
C PRO A 82 -9.50 -0.26 12.42
N GLU A 83 -10.00 0.47 11.43
CA GLU A 83 -11.33 1.11 11.44
C GLU A 83 -11.93 1.14 10.04
N LYS A 84 -13.24 1.37 9.91
CA LYS A 84 -13.93 1.36 8.60
C LYS A 84 -14.91 2.53 8.46
N PRO A 85 -14.84 3.29 7.35
CA PRO A 85 -13.80 3.26 6.31
C PRO A 85 -12.43 3.65 6.88
N CYS A 86 -11.36 3.09 6.34
CA CYS A 86 -9.99 3.43 6.70
C CYS A 86 -9.38 4.38 5.66
N THR A 87 -8.94 5.54 6.11
CA THR A 87 -8.31 6.53 5.24
C THR A 87 -6.82 6.25 5.12
N ILE A 88 -6.37 5.93 3.91
CA ILE A 88 -4.97 5.82 3.55
C ILE A 88 -4.53 7.09 2.84
N HIS A 89 -3.48 7.71 3.35
CA HIS A 89 -2.86 8.90 2.77
C HIS A 89 -1.73 8.49 1.83
N ILE A 90 -1.74 9.07 0.64
CA ILE A 90 -0.69 8.95 -0.38
C ILE A 90 0.00 10.30 -0.43
N ILE A 91 1.25 10.35 0.05
CA ILE A 91 2.08 11.54 -0.01
C ILE A 91 3.04 11.37 -1.18
N ALA A 92 3.06 12.30 -2.11
CA ALA A 92 3.99 12.28 -3.23
C ALA A 92 4.61 13.65 -3.51
N TRP A 93 5.90 13.65 -3.80
CA TRP A 93 6.64 14.83 -4.21
C TRP A 93 7.65 14.47 -5.30
N ASN A 94 8.09 15.49 -6.03
CA ASN A 94 8.89 15.35 -7.22
C ASN A 94 10.02 16.38 -7.21
N GLU A 95 11.23 15.86 -7.06
CA GLU A 95 12.47 16.63 -7.02
C GLU A 95 13.04 16.91 -8.42
N ASP A 96 12.33 16.51 -9.49
CA ASP A 96 12.59 16.95 -10.86
C ASP A 96 12.39 18.47 -10.96
N ASP A 97 13.30 19.15 -11.64
CA ASP A 97 13.29 20.60 -11.79
C ASP A 97 12.49 21.08 -13.01
N THR A 98 12.14 20.17 -13.91
CA THR A 98 11.64 20.47 -15.24
C THR A 98 10.26 19.86 -15.52
N TYR A 99 10.02 18.61 -15.15
CA TYR A 99 8.84 17.85 -15.59
C TYR A 99 7.91 17.43 -14.45
N ASP A 100 6.62 17.66 -14.66
CA ASP A 100 5.55 17.09 -13.85
C ASP A 100 5.38 15.60 -14.17
N HIS A 101 5.11 14.80 -13.15
CA HIS A 101 4.93 13.35 -13.31
C HIS A 101 3.57 12.90 -12.79
N LYS A 102 3.06 11.78 -13.30
CA LYS A 102 1.84 11.15 -12.80
C LYS A 102 2.16 9.77 -12.23
N VAL A 103 1.92 9.57 -10.95
CA VAL A 103 2.10 8.28 -10.28
C VAL A 103 0.75 7.61 -10.06
N LYS A 104 0.69 6.30 -10.32
CA LYS A 104 -0.50 5.49 -10.09
C LYS A 104 -0.31 4.66 -8.83
N VAL A 105 -1.17 4.84 -7.84
CA VAL A 105 -1.19 4.03 -6.62
C VAL A 105 -2.38 3.09 -6.66
N GLU A 106 -2.16 1.81 -6.40
CA GLU A 106 -3.18 0.79 -6.30
C GLU A 106 -3.08 0.07 -4.96
N ILE A 107 -4.20 -0.06 -4.25
CA ILE A 107 -4.28 -0.79 -2.97
C ILE A 107 -5.25 -1.96 -3.17
N GLU A 108 -4.75 -3.18 -2.94
CA GLU A 108 -5.54 -4.42 -3.01
C GLU A 108 -5.98 -4.82 -1.60
N ALA A 109 -7.29 -4.92 -1.40
CA ALA A 109 -7.86 -5.27 -0.10
C ALA A 109 -8.83 -6.45 -0.20
N LEU A 110 -8.88 -7.24 0.88
CA LEU A 110 -9.66 -8.47 0.98
C LEU A 110 -10.44 -8.52 2.31
N PRO A 111 -11.62 -9.19 2.31
CA PRO A 111 -12.28 -9.57 3.55
C PRO A 111 -11.39 -10.48 4.41
N TYR A 112 -11.52 -10.40 5.73
CA TYR A 112 -10.68 -11.09 6.71
C TYR A 112 -10.65 -12.60 6.49
N ALA A 113 -11.83 -13.17 6.22
CA ALA A 113 -11.99 -14.61 6.00
C ALA A 113 -11.17 -15.12 4.81
N VAL A 114 -11.02 -14.29 3.76
CA VAL A 114 -10.26 -14.63 2.56
C VAL A 114 -8.77 -14.45 2.82
N ALA A 115 -8.37 -13.31 3.39
CA ALA A 115 -6.96 -13.00 3.66
C ALA A 115 -6.30 -13.99 4.64
N PHE A 116 -7.06 -14.44 5.66
CA PHE A 116 -6.54 -15.32 6.72
C PHE A 116 -7.15 -16.73 6.70
N TRP A 117 -7.46 -17.28 5.52
CA TRP A 117 -8.06 -18.61 5.37
C TRP A 117 -7.26 -19.73 6.05
N TYR A 118 -5.93 -19.63 6.06
CA TYR A 118 -5.03 -20.61 6.70
C TYR A 118 -5.27 -20.74 8.21
N LYS A 119 -5.79 -19.69 8.88
CA LYS A 119 -6.15 -19.76 10.30
C LYS A 119 -7.38 -20.64 10.55
N ALA A 120 -8.33 -20.64 9.62
CA ALA A 120 -9.49 -21.52 9.69
C ALA A 120 -9.07 -22.99 9.52
N VAL A 121 -8.20 -23.26 8.54
CA VAL A 121 -7.65 -24.61 8.31
C VAL A 121 -6.80 -25.09 9.50
N GLY A 122 -5.93 -24.23 10.03
CA GLY A 122 -5.11 -24.56 11.21
C GLY A 122 -5.93 -24.97 12.43
N LYS A 123 -7.08 -24.31 12.68
CA LYS A 123 -8.02 -24.72 13.73
C LYS A 123 -8.67 -26.07 13.48
N PHE A 124 -9.00 -26.38 12.22
CA PHE A 124 -9.59 -27.68 11.87
C PHE A 124 -8.58 -28.82 12.01
N VAL A 125 -7.35 -28.62 11.51
CA VAL A 125 -6.25 -29.59 11.64
C VAL A 125 -5.95 -29.87 13.11
N SER A 126 -5.92 -28.84 13.97
CA SER A 126 -5.67 -29.04 15.41
C SER A 126 -6.84 -29.72 16.15
N LEU A 127 -8.08 -29.55 15.69
CA LEU A 127 -9.22 -30.33 16.19
C LEU A 127 -9.09 -31.80 15.79
N PHE A 128 -8.74 -32.07 14.53
CA PHE A 128 -8.61 -33.41 14.01
C PHE A 128 -7.43 -34.16 14.63
N SER A 129 -6.27 -33.50 14.80
CA SER A 129 -5.11 -34.11 15.47
C SER A 129 -5.40 -34.53 16.90
N ARG A 130 -6.20 -33.74 17.63
CA ARG A 130 -6.70 -34.10 18.98
C ARG A 130 -7.72 -35.24 18.94
N LEU A 131 -8.52 -35.35 17.88
CA LEU A 131 -9.53 -36.40 17.74
C LEU A 131 -8.89 -37.77 17.41
N ILE A 132 -7.83 -37.78 16.60
CA ILE A 132 -7.14 -39.00 16.14
C ILE A 132 -5.96 -39.43 17.04
N GLY A 133 -5.69 -38.70 18.13
CA GLY A 133 -4.66 -39.07 19.11
C GLY A 133 -3.22 -38.97 18.61
N LEU A 134 -2.94 -38.13 17.60
CA LEU A 134 -1.59 -37.92 17.07
C LEU A 134 -0.77 -36.86 17.86
N TRP A 135 -1.34 -36.32 18.94
CA TRP A 135 -0.68 -35.83 20.15
C TRP A 135 -1.73 -35.75 21.27
#